data_AF-A0A660LV35-F1
#
_entry.id   AF-A0A660LV35-F1
#
_cell.length_a   1.000
_cell.length_b   1.000
_cell.length_c   1.000
_cell.angle_alpha   90.00
_cell.angle_beta   90.00
_cell.angle_gamma   90.00
#
_symmetry.space_group_name_H-M   'P 1'
#
loop_
_entity.id
_entity.type
_entity.pdbx_description
1 polymer ?
#
loop_
_entity_poly.entity_id
_entity_poly.type
_entity_poly.pdbx_seq_one_letter_code
_entity_poly.pdbx_strand_id
1 'polypeptide(L)' 'IEIEGKEPKPAELKELIEEAKEHGVKVIFVAPQFPTKAANLVAKETGSKVISIDQLPENWLDEMKKTAEIFAKSL' A
#
# COMPACT_ATOMS: atom_id res chain seq x y z
N ILE A 1 -1.15 -4.88 -6.55
CA ILE A 1 -1.59 -3.62 -7.22
C ILE A 1 -2.25 -4.06 -8.49
N GLU A 2 -3.49 -3.65 -8.71
CA GLU A 2 -4.23 -3.96 -9.92
C GLU A 2 -4.81 -2.65 -10.45
N ILE A 3 -4.82 -2.50 -11.77
CA ILE A 3 -5.45 -1.40 -12.47
C ILE A 3 -6.52 -2.04 -13.35
N GLU A 4 -7.78 -1.65 -13.12
CA GLU A 4 -8.94 -2.24 -13.80
C GLU A 4 -9.00 -3.78 -13.70
N GLY A 5 -8.57 -4.34 -12.56
CA GLY A 5 -8.57 -5.78 -12.30
C GLY A 5 -7.48 -6.57 -13.02
N LYS A 6 -6.44 -5.90 -13.53
CA LYS A 6 -5.27 -6.53 -14.15
C LYS A 6 -3.98 -6.08 -13.46
N GLU A 7 -2.94 -6.90 -13.59
CA GLU A 7 -1.60 -6.46 -13.18
C GLU A 7 -1.18 -5.20 -13.98
N PRO A 8 -0.59 -4.21 -13.31
CA PRO A 8 -0.19 -2.96 -13.95
C PRO A 8 0.89 -3.22 -15.00
N LYS A 9 0.76 -2.55 -16.15
CA LYS A 9 1.82 -2.53 -17.17
C LYS A 9 3.06 -1.79 -16.65
N PRO A 10 4.24 -2.03 -17.23
CA PRO A 10 5.46 -1.34 -16.79
C PRO A 10 5.37 0.20 -16.80
N ALA A 11 4.64 0.79 -17.76
CA ALA A 11 4.43 2.24 -17.83
C ALA A 11 3.54 2.75 -16.69
N GLU A 12 2.43 2.06 -16.42
CA GLU A 12 1.50 2.40 -15.33
C GLU A 12 2.19 2.28 -13.97
N LEU A 13 3.06 1.28 -13.78
CA LEU A 13 3.85 1.13 -12.57
C LEU A 13 4.88 2.26 -12.40
N LYS A 14 5.48 2.74 -13.50
CA LYS A 14 6.40 3.88 -13.48
C LYS A 14 5.69 5.16 -13.07
N GLU A 15 4.52 5.42 -13.66
CA GLU A 15 3.67 6.57 -13.31
C GLU A 15 3.30 6.54 -11.82
N LEU A 16 2.89 5.37 -11.31
CA LEU A 16 2.57 5.22 -9.89
C LEU A 16 3.77 5.49 -8.96
N ILE A 17 4.97 5.09 -9.36
CA ILE A 17 6.20 5.38 -8.59
C ILE A 17 6.50 6.88 -8.60
N GLU A 18 6.33 7.55 -9.74
CA GLU A 18 6.55 8.99 -9.88
C GLU A 18 5.55 9.78 -9.04
N GLU A 19 4.26 9.45 -9.11
CA GLU A 19 3.20 10.04 -8.30
C GLU A 19 3.48 9.83 -6.80
N ALA A 20 3.85 8.61 -6.40
CA ALA A 20 4.16 8.32 -5.01
C ALA A 20 5.37 9.11 -4.48
N LYS A 21 6.37 9.37 -5.33
CA LYS A 21 7.51 10.24 -4.99
C LYS A 21 7.10 11.69 -4.88
N GLU A 22 6.31 12.19 -5.83
CA GLU A 22 5.83 13.58 -5.86
C GLU A 22 5.00 13.91 -4.62
N HIS A 23 4.12 13.01 -4.20
CA HIS A 23 3.29 13.18 -3.01
C HIS A 23 3.98 12.79 -1.71
N GLY A 24 5.23 12.33 -1.74
CA GLY A 24 5.97 11.93 -0.54
C GLY A 24 5.30 10.80 0.24
N VAL A 25 4.75 9.81 -0.48
CA VAL A 25 4.04 8.67 0.12
C VAL A 25 4.97 7.94 1.09
N LYS A 26 4.57 7.82 2.35
CA LYS A 26 5.37 7.15 3.41
C LYS A 26 4.94 5.70 3.65
N VAL A 27 3.68 5.37 3.36
CA VAL A 27 3.09 4.05 3.62
C VAL A 27 2.21 3.61 2.44
N ILE A 28 2.34 2.35 2.06
CA ILE A 28 1.50 1.65 1.08
C ILE A 28 0.74 0.57 1.83
N PHE A 29 -0.59 0.65 1.81
CA PHE A 29 -1.46 -0.35 2.41
C PHE A 29 -1.80 -1.46 1.41
N VAL A 30 -1.76 -2.71 1.87
CA VAL A 30 -2.13 -3.89 1.06
C VAL A 30 -3.10 -4.76 1.83
N ALA A 31 -3.97 -5.47 1.12
CA ALA A 31 -4.79 -6.53 1.69
C ALA A 31 -4.01 -7.86 1.63
N PRO A 32 -4.03 -8.69 2.69
CA PRO A 32 -3.20 -9.90 2.78
C PRO A 32 -3.57 -10.97 1.74
N GLN A 33 -4.77 -10.89 1.17
CA GLN A 33 -5.28 -11.82 0.16
C GLN A 33 -4.69 -11.59 -1.24
N PHE A 34 -3.95 -10.48 -1.45
CA PHE A 34 -3.44 -10.10 -2.77
C PHE A 34 -1.90 -10.17 -2.85
N PRO A 35 -1.35 -10.44 -4.04
CA PRO A 35 0.10 -10.38 -4.25
C PRO A 35 0.69 -9.00 -3.93
N THR A 36 1.76 -8.99 -3.12
CA THR A 36 2.43 -7.76 -2.66
C THR A 36 3.63 -7.35 -3.52
N LYS A 37 3.98 -8.13 -4.55
CA LYS A 37 5.21 -7.92 -5.37
C LYS A 37 5.29 -6.51 -5.96
N ALA A 38 4.22 -6.02 -6.58
CA ALA A 38 4.18 -4.67 -7.15
C ALA A 38 4.26 -3.59 -6.07
N ALA A 39 3.54 -3.76 -4.94
CA ALA A 39 3.59 -2.82 -3.82
C ALA A 39 4.99 -2.72 -3.20
N ASN A 40 5.68 -3.86 -3.04
CA ASN A 40 7.06 -3.89 -2.55
C ASN A 40 8.03 -3.20 -3.49
N LEU A 41 7.83 -3.31 -4.81
CA LEU A 41 8.64 -2.61 -5.80
C LEU A 41 8.44 -1.09 -5.70
N VAL A 42 7.19 -0.62 -5.64
CA VAL A 42 6.89 0.81 -5.43
C VAL A 42 7.50 1.30 -4.12
N ALA A 43 7.36 0.53 -3.04
CA ALA A 43 7.91 0.87 -1.73
C ALA A 43 9.43 1.03 -1.74
N LYS A 44 10.13 0.10 -2.39
CA LYS A 44 11.59 0.16 -2.55
C LYS A 44 12.03 1.43 -3.29
N GLU A 45 11.34 1.80 -4.36
CA GLU A 45 11.70 2.96 -5.18
C GLU A 45 11.35 4.30 -4.53
N THR A 46 10.35 4.31 -3.65
CA THR A 46 9.85 5.52 -2.96
C THR A 46 10.45 5.69 -1.57
N GLY A 47 11.08 4.65 -0.99
CA GLY A 47 11.48 4.64 0.41
C GLY A 47 10.32 4.50 1.40
N SER A 48 9.13 4.12 0.91
CA SER A 48 7.94 3.93 1.73
C SER A 48 7.89 2.52 2.35
N LYS A 49 6.94 2.31 3.28
CA LYS A 49 6.72 1.02 3.94
C LYS A 49 5.47 0.35 3.41
N VAL A 50 5.52 -0.96 3.17
CA VAL A 50 4.33 -1.76 2.89
C VAL A 50 3.75 -2.29 4.19
N ILE A 51 2.47 -2.04 4.43
CA ILE A 51 1.76 -2.51 5.62
C ILE A 51 0.50 -3.26 5.20
N SER A 52 0.32 -4.47 5.73
CA SER A 52 -0.88 -5.26 5.51
C SER A 52 -1.99 -4.85 6.47
N ILE A 53 -3.18 -4.57 5.93
CA ILE A 53 -4.42 -4.37 6.67
C ILE A 53 -5.36 -5.52 6.34
N ASP A 54 -5.84 -6.24 7.35
CA ASP A 54 -6.88 -7.23 7.14
C ASP A 54 -8.25 -6.54 7.06
N GLN A 55 -8.98 -6.79 5.97
CA GLN A 55 -10.31 -6.22 5.76
C GLN A 55 -11.41 -7.08 6.41
N LEU A 56 -11.11 -8.32 6.79
CA LEU A 56 -12.04 -9.25 7.42
C LEU A 56 -11.47 -9.86 8.72
N PRO A 57 -11.01 -9.03 9.67
CA PRO A 57 -10.47 -9.51 10.93
C PRO A 57 -11.59 -10.09 11.82
N GLU A 58 -11.27 -11.11 12.62
CA GLU A 58 -12.18 -11.60 13.67
C GLU A 58 -12.49 -10.50 14.69
N ASN A 59 -11.47 -9.73 15.09
CA ASN A 59 -11.61 -8.56 15.96
C ASN A 59 -11.46 -7.27 15.16
N TRP A 60 -12.59 -6.80 14.66
CA TRP A 60 -12.70 -5.58 13.84
C TRP A 60 -12.20 -4.32 14.54
N LEU A 61 -12.52 -4.14 15.83
CA LEU A 61 -12.16 -2.91 16.55
C LEU A 61 -10.65 -2.76 16.70
N ASP A 62 -9.95 -3.86 16.99
CA ASP A 62 -8.50 -3.81 17.17
C ASP A 62 -7.76 -3.59 15.84
N GLU A 63 -8.22 -4.18 14.74
CA GLU A 63 -7.63 -3.92 13.42
C GLU A 63 -7.89 -2.47 12.95
N MET A 64 -9.07 -1.91 13.26
CA MET A 64 -9.34 -0.49 13.00
C MET A 64 -8.44 0.44 13.82
N LYS A 65 -8.27 0.17 15.12
CA LYS A 65 -7.36 0.95 15.98
C LYS A 65 -5.93 0.91 15.45
N LYS A 66 -5.43 -0.29 15.14
CA LYS A 66 -4.11 -0.49 14.51
C LYS A 66 -3.98 0.33 13.23
N THR A 67 -4.97 0.28 12.35
CA THR A 67 -4.99 1.07 11.11
C THR A 67 -4.92 2.57 11.40
N ALA A 68 -5.75 3.08 12.31
CA ALA A 68 -5.75 4.49 12.71
C ALA A 68 -4.40 4.93 13.30
N GLU A 69 -3.76 4.09 14.12
CA GLU A 69 -2.43 4.37 14.67
C GLU A 69 -1.36 4.47 13.57
N ILE A 70 -1.44 3.62 12.55
CA ILE A 70 -0.50 3.68 11.42
C ILE A 70 -0.67 4.99 10.67
N PHE A 71 -1.91 5.42 10.39
CA PHE A 71 -2.17 6.73 9.80
C PHE A 71 -1.61 7.87 10.66
N ALA A 72 -1.88 7.87 11.96
CA ALA A 72 -1.41 8.90 12.89
C ALA A 72 0.14 9.00 12.96
N LYS A 73 0.85 7.87 12.85
CA LYS A 73 2.32 7.82 12.84
C LYS A 73 2.93 8.21 11.49
N SER A 74 2.14 8.25 10.43
CA SER A 74 2.62 8.42 9.04
C SER A 74 2.33 9.80 8.45
N LEU A 75 1.43 10.58 9.06
CA LEU A 75 1.29 12.02 8.84
C LEU A 75 2.58 12.75 9.26
#